data_AF-A0A8T4X4E2-F1
#
_entry.id   AF-A0A8T4X4E2-F1
#
_cell.length_a   1.000
_cell.length_b   1.000
_cell.length_c   1.000
_cell.angle_alpha   90.00
_cell.angle_beta   90.00
_cell.angle_gamma   90.00
#
_symmetry.space_group_name_H-M   'P 1'
#
loop_
_entity.id
_entity.type
_entity.pdbx_description
1 polymer ?
#
loop_
_entity_poly.entity_id
_entity_poly.type
_entity_poly.pdbx_seq_one_letter_code
_entity_poly.pdbx_strand_id
1 'polypeptide(L)'
;MNESPLENKDNSRQENPFLKNGEQTTITESIRKKVEGIKGTTKERVQQIFKILGELEYKKENKDSIFRKRTADQILHSGFVTGCTDVTLAFIALARALNMPTKYIEAIKTEYIEKPNLNDGHVYAGVLEGSGRWIITDPTFSRFDIEPENYGYTIVAEGLDSWDIGIRDFDSLKEKFDDFRRSHKPTL
;
A
#
# COMPACT_ATOMS: atom_id res chain seq x y z
N MET A 1 40.40 14.08 41.59
CA MET A 1 40.30 13.82 40.14
C MET A 1 39.65 12.46 39.99
N ASN A 2 38.40 12.40 39.57
CA ASN A 2 37.73 11.18 39.12
C ASN A 2 36.80 11.63 37.99
N GLU A 3 37.28 11.48 36.76
CA GLU A 3 36.45 11.66 35.58
C GLU A 3 35.56 10.42 35.43
N SER A 4 34.25 10.64 35.48
CA SER A 4 33.24 9.67 35.10
C SER A 4 33.19 9.62 33.57
N PRO A 5 33.26 8.44 32.91
CA PRO A 5 33.06 8.36 31.47
C PRO A 5 31.58 8.63 31.15
N LEU A 6 31.34 9.53 30.21
CA LEU A 6 30.03 9.78 29.61
C LEU A 6 29.57 8.51 28.88
N GLU A 7 28.45 7.94 29.31
CA GLU A 7 27.71 6.93 28.54
C GLU A 7 27.23 7.56 27.23
N ASN A 8 27.81 7.11 26.11
CA ASN A 8 27.24 7.28 24.78
C ASN A 8 25.90 6.52 24.73
N LYS A 9 24.79 7.25 24.89
CA LYS A 9 23.47 6.74 24.51
C LYS A 9 23.39 6.73 22.99
N ASP A 10 23.63 5.56 22.44
CA ASP A 10 23.36 5.21 21.05
C ASP A 10 21.90 5.57 20.73
N ASN A 11 21.72 6.66 20.00
CA ASN A 11 20.43 7.24 19.64
C ASN A 11 19.99 6.70 18.27
N SER A 12 20.06 5.38 18.09
CA SER A 12 19.55 4.71 16.90
C SER A 12 18.02 4.71 16.94
N ARG A 13 17.42 5.82 16.48
CA ARG A 13 16.01 5.80 16.08
C ARG A 13 15.87 4.71 15.03
N GLN A 14 15.28 3.59 15.42
CA GLN A 14 15.00 2.48 14.53
C GLN A 14 14.18 3.01 13.35
N GLU A 15 14.77 3.00 12.15
CA GLU A 15 14.10 3.50 10.95
C GLU A 15 12.78 2.76 10.75
N ASN A 16 11.71 3.51 10.48
CA ASN A 16 10.40 2.89 10.28
C ASN A 16 10.46 1.93 9.08
N PRO A 17 10.14 0.63 9.24
CA PRO A 17 10.28 -0.34 8.17
C PRO A 17 9.44 0.00 6.94
N PHE A 18 8.35 0.75 7.09
CA PHE A 18 7.46 1.17 6.00
C PHE A 18 7.93 2.43 5.26
N LEU A 19 9.12 2.95 5.60
CA LEU A 19 9.87 3.85 4.72
C LEU A 19 10.76 3.09 3.72
N LYS A 20 10.99 1.79 3.94
CA LYS A 20 11.79 0.97 3.03
C LYS A 20 11.02 0.74 1.73
N ASN A 21 11.78 0.49 0.67
CA ASN A 21 11.25 0.05 -0.60
C ASN A 21 10.74 -1.39 -0.50
N GLY A 22 9.61 -1.68 -1.14
CA GLY A 22 9.31 -3.03 -1.61
C GLY A 22 9.79 -3.22 -3.05
N GLU A 23 9.82 -4.46 -3.55
CA GLU A 23 10.23 -4.78 -4.92
C GLU A 23 9.38 -4.03 -5.97
N GLN A 24 8.05 -3.97 -5.79
CA GLN A 24 7.16 -3.25 -6.70
C GLN A 24 7.09 -1.75 -6.43
N THR A 25 7.52 -1.32 -5.25
CA THR A 25 7.37 0.07 -4.77
C THR A 25 8.71 0.76 -4.57
N THR A 26 9.73 0.32 -5.32
CA THR A 26 11.06 0.94 -5.31
C THR A 26 10.96 2.39 -5.78
N ILE A 27 11.47 3.32 -4.96
CA ILE A 27 11.51 4.74 -5.28
C ILE A 27 12.62 5.00 -6.31
N THR A 28 12.22 5.26 -7.55
CA THR A 28 13.11 5.66 -8.64
C THR A 28 13.28 7.19 -8.68
N GLU A 29 14.24 7.66 -9.47
CA GLU A 29 14.42 9.11 -9.71
C GLU A 29 13.20 9.74 -10.41
N SER A 30 12.54 9.00 -11.31
CA SER A 30 11.29 9.42 -11.95
C SER A 30 10.18 9.68 -10.92
N ILE A 31 10.06 8.77 -9.94
CA ILE A 31 9.09 8.91 -8.84
C ILE A 31 9.45 10.10 -7.95
N ARG A 32 10.74 10.31 -7.63
CA ARG A 32 11.18 11.48 -6.84
C ARG A 32 10.82 12.80 -7.51
N LYS A 33 11.03 12.89 -8.83
CA LYS A 33 10.67 14.09 -9.62
C LYS A 33 9.17 14.35 -9.62
N LYS A 34 8.34 13.30 -9.71
CA LYS A 34 6.86 13.46 -9.69
C LYS A 34 6.34 14.06 -8.39
N VAL A 35 7.05 13.90 -7.28
CA VAL A 35 6.64 14.44 -5.98
C VAL A 35 7.41 15.70 -5.60
N GLU A 36 8.28 16.20 -6.48
CA GLU A 36 9.04 17.42 -6.23
C GLU A 36 8.09 18.60 -6.01
N GLY A 37 8.33 19.36 -4.96
CA GLY A 37 7.50 20.52 -4.60
C GLY A 37 6.23 20.19 -3.81
N ILE A 38 5.84 18.92 -3.65
CA ILE A 38 4.73 18.55 -2.76
C ILE A 38 5.10 18.86 -1.31
N LYS A 39 4.24 19.65 -0.66
CA LYS A 39 4.40 20.09 0.74
C LYS A 39 3.05 20.06 1.46
N GLY A 40 3.09 20.30 2.78
CA GLY A 40 1.91 20.38 3.63
C GLY A 40 1.81 19.26 4.65
N THR A 41 0.64 19.16 5.26
CA THR A 41 0.21 18.10 6.19
C THR A 41 0.07 16.74 5.49
N THR A 42 -0.05 15.66 6.27
CA THR A 42 -0.32 14.31 5.74
C THR A 42 -1.50 14.31 4.77
N LYS A 43 -2.63 14.92 5.16
CA LYS A 43 -3.83 15.01 4.33
C LYS A 43 -3.58 15.75 3.02
N GLU A 44 -2.93 16.92 3.08
CA GLU A 44 -2.64 17.72 1.89
C GLU A 44 -1.69 17.00 0.93
N ARG A 45 -0.68 16.29 1.44
CA ARG A 45 0.24 15.49 0.63
C ARG A 45 -0.48 14.31 -0.03
N VAL A 46 -1.33 13.59 0.71
CA VAL A 46 -2.16 12.51 0.16
C VAL A 46 -3.08 13.03 -0.94
N GLN A 47 -3.74 14.17 -0.72
CA GLN A 47 -4.60 14.78 -1.75
C GLN A 47 -3.82 15.20 -3.00
N GLN A 48 -2.58 15.67 -2.86
CA GLN A 48 -1.70 15.95 -4.00
C GLN A 48 -1.29 14.68 -4.74
N ILE A 49 -0.99 13.58 -4.03
CA ILE A 49 -0.75 12.27 -4.66
C ILE A 49 -2.00 11.80 -5.42
N PHE A 50 -3.21 11.93 -4.86
CA PHE A 50 -4.44 11.57 -5.56
C PHE A 50 -4.63 12.35 -6.86
N LYS A 51 -4.23 13.63 -6.91
CA LYS A 51 -4.24 14.40 -8.16
C LYS A 51 -3.33 13.79 -9.22
N ILE A 52 -2.10 13.41 -8.86
CA ILE A 52 -1.17 12.72 -9.76
C ILE A 52 -1.76 11.39 -10.27
N LEU A 53 -2.38 10.62 -9.37
CA LEU A 53 -2.99 9.34 -9.75
C LEU A 53 -4.24 9.50 -10.63
N GLY A 54 -4.97 10.61 -10.47
CA GLY A 54 -6.14 10.95 -11.29
C GLY A 54 -5.79 11.25 -12.76
N GLU A 55 -4.52 11.46 -13.08
CA GLU A 55 -4.04 11.62 -14.46
C GLU A 55 -3.84 10.27 -15.18
N LEU A 56 -3.87 9.15 -14.45
CA LEU A 56 -3.68 7.81 -15.02
C LEU A 56 -4.97 7.30 -15.66
N GLU A 57 -4.86 6.76 -16.87
CA GLU A 57 -5.98 6.18 -17.60
C GLU A 57 -6.32 4.79 -17.04
N TYR A 58 -7.61 4.49 -16.82
CA TYR A 58 -8.04 3.15 -16.49
C TYR A 58 -8.22 2.31 -17.76
N LYS A 59 -7.42 1.25 -17.91
CA LYS A 59 -7.48 0.30 -19.02
C LYS A 59 -7.75 -1.09 -18.50
N LYS A 60 -8.87 -1.68 -18.91
CA LYS A 60 -9.20 -3.07 -18.54
C LYS A 60 -8.53 -4.08 -19.48
N GLU A 61 -8.08 -3.65 -20.67
CA GLU A 61 -7.40 -4.55 -21.59
C GLU A 61 -6.13 -5.11 -20.93
N ASN A 62 -5.85 -6.39 -21.17
CA ASN A 62 -4.65 -7.06 -20.66
C ASN A 62 -4.53 -7.12 -19.14
N LYS A 63 -5.58 -6.79 -18.36
CA LYS A 63 -5.57 -6.88 -16.89
C LYS A 63 -5.01 -8.22 -16.43
N ASP A 64 -5.47 -9.31 -17.02
CA ASP A 64 -5.09 -10.65 -16.57
C ASP A 64 -3.64 -11.00 -16.91
N SER A 65 -3.09 -10.47 -18.01
CA SER A 65 -1.72 -10.75 -18.41
C SER A 65 -0.70 -9.98 -17.58
N ILE A 66 -1.06 -8.82 -17.03
CA ILE A 66 -0.17 -7.95 -16.24
C ILE A 66 -0.54 -7.85 -14.75
N PHE A 67 -1.57 -8.58 -14.30
CA PHE A 67 -2.04 -8.59 -12.92
C PHE A 67 -0.89 -8.85 -11.94
N ARG A 68 -0.64 -7.91 -11.02
CA ARG A 68 0.43 -7.97 -10.01
C ARG A 68 1.84 -8.19 -10.58
N LYS A 69 2.09 -7.88 -11.85
CA LYS A 69 3.43 -8.04 -12.47
C LYS A 69 4.21 -6.75 -12.65
N ARG A 70 3.56 -5.60 -12.42
CA ARG A 70 4.15 -4.28 -12.66
C ARG A 70 4.70 -3.65 -11.38
N THR A 71 5.70 -2.80 -11.55
CA THR A 71 6.20 -1.90 -10.50
C THR A 71 5.48 -0.54 -10.58
N ALA A 72 5.52 0.23 -9.49
CA ALA A 72 5.00 1.59 -9.41
C ALA A 72 5.59 2.50 -10.49
N ASP A 73 6.89 2.36 -10.78
CA ASP A 73 7.56 3.14 -11.82
C ASP A 73 7.03 2.80 -13.22
N GLN A 74 6.84 1.51 -13.53
CA GLN A 74 6.22 1.08 -14.78
C GLN A 74 4.80 1.61 -14.94
N ILE A 75 3.99 1.59 -13.87
CA ILE A 75 2.61 2.09 -13.85
C ILE A 75 2.58 3.60 -14.12
N LEU A 76 3.41 4.36 -13.38
CA LEU A 76 3.49 5.82 -13.50
C LEU A 76 4.08 6.26 -14.84
N HIS A 77 4.97 5.46 -15.43
CA HIS A 77 5.55 5.73 -16.75
C HIS A 77 4.58 5.38 -17.88
N SER A 78 3.86 4.26 -17.78
CA SER A 78 2.90 3.86 -18.81
C SER A 78 1.65 4.73 -18.86
N GLY A 79 1.38 5.50 -17.79
CA GLY A 79 0.24 6.41 -17.70
C GLY A 79 -1.11 5.70 -17.56
N PHE A 80 -1.12 4.41 -17.22
CA PHE A 80 -2.37 3.66 -17.09
C PHE A 80 -2.35 2.59 -15.99
N VAL A 81 -3.54 2.34 -15.44
CA VAL A 81 -3.81 1.36 -14.38
C VAL A 81 -4.85 0.35 -14.84
N THR A 82 -4.81 -0.87 -14.30
CA THR A 82 -5.76 -1.96 -14.61
C THR A 82 -6.63 -2.38 -13.43
N GLY A 83 -6.35 -1.84 -12.24
CA GLY A 83 -7.10 -2.12 -11.02
C GLY A 83 -6.51 -1.47 -9.78
N CYS A 84 -7.16 -1.72 -8.64
CA CYS A 84 -6.81 -1.14 -7.34
C CYS A 84 -5.36 -1.39 -6.92
N THR A 85 -4.79 -2.54 -7.26
CA THR A 85 -3.39 -2.85 -6.96
C THR A 85 -2.44 -1.87 -7.65
N ASP A 86 -2.60 -1.58 -8.94
CA ASP A 86 -1.71 -0.66 -9.64
C ASP A 86 -1.76 0.75 -9.04
N VAL A 87 -2.98 1.25 -8.79
CA VAL A 87 -3.19 2.58 -8.20
C VAL A 87 -2.53 2.66 -6.82
N THR A 88 -2.68 1.61 -6.01
CA THR A 88 -2.12 1.57 -4.65
C THR A 88 -0.59 1.45 -4.67
N LEU A 89 0.00 0.66 -5.58
CA LEU A 89 1.46 0.58 -5.71
C LEU A 89 2.06 1.93 -6.12
N ALA A 90 1.44 2.61 -7.09
CA ALA A 90 1.83 3.96 -7.49
C ALA A 90 1.70 4.94 -6.31
N PHE A 91 0.60 4.91 -5.57
CA PHE A 91 0.39 5.71 -4.37
C PHE A 91 1.50 5.50 -3.33
N ILE A 92 1.79 4.24 -2.98
CA ILE A 92 2.76 3.88 -1.94
C ILE A 92 4.15 4.41 -2.30
N ALA A 93 4.59 4.22 -3.55
CA ALA A 93 5.90 4.68 -3.97
C ALA A 93 6.02 6.22 -3.94
N LEU A 94 4.98 6.94 -4.38
CA LEU A 94 4.93 8.41 -4.29
C LEU A 94 4.91 8.89 -2.82
N ALA A 95 4.13 8.24 -1.95
CA ALA A 95 4.06 8.58 -0.53
C ALA A 95 5.41 8.37 0.18
N ARG A 96 6.07 7.23 -0.06
CA ARG A 96 7.40 6.96 0.52
C ARG A 96 8.47 7.88 -0.06
N ALA A 97 8.36 8.30 -1.32
CA ALA A 97 9.24 9.32 -1.89
C ALA A 97 9.12 10.69 -1.18
N LEU A 98 7.98 10.95 -0.53
CA LEU A 98 7.75 12.10 0.36
C LEU A 98 8.11 11.83 1.83
N ASN A 99 8.84 10.75 2.09
CA ASN A 99 9.23 10.30 3.43
C ASN A 99 8.01 10.06 4.35
N MET A 100 6.90 9.58 3.79
CA MET A 100 5.72 9.17 4.53
C MET A 100 5.75 7.64 4.70
N PRO A 101 5.94 7.10 5.92
CA PRO A 101 5.90 5.66 6.12
C PRO A 101 4.54 5.13 5.68
N THR A 102 4.54 4.23 4.70
CA THR A 102 3.32 3.78 4.04
C THR A 102 3.35 2.27 3.87
N LYS A 103 2.25 1.57 4.18
CA LYS A 103 2.10 0.12 4.02
C LYS A 103 1.05 -0.23 2.99
N TYR A 104 1.26 -1.36 2.31
CA TYR A 104 0.26 -2.03 1.49
C TYR A 104 -0.72 -2.78 2.37
N ILE A 105 -2.01 -2.74 2.04
CA ILE A 105 -3.06 -3.45 2.79
C ILE A 105 -3.93 -4.20 1.78
N GLU A 106 -3.90 -5.53 1.83
CA GLU A 106 -4.80 -6.41 1.09
C GLU A 106 -6.06 -6.65 1.93
N ALA A 107 -7.23 -6.50 1.33
CA ALA A 107 -8.50 -6.76 1.98
C ALA A 107 -9.44 -7.56 1.08
N ILE A 108 -10.42 -8.21 1.70
CA ILE A 108 -11.50 -8.94 1.03
C ILE A 108 -12.84 -8.51 1.57
N LYS A 109 -13.92 -8.65 0.80
CA LYS A 109 -15.26 -8.55 1.37
C LYS A 109 -15.39 -9.54 2.51
N THR A 110 -15.95 -9.09 3.63
CA THR A 110 -16.22 -9.96 4.78
C THR A 110 -17.09 -11.16 4.39
N GLU A 111 -17.99 -10.97 3.41
CA GLU A 111 -18.82 -12.02 2.83
C GLU A 111 -18.04 -13.16 2.18
N TYR A 112 -16.79 -12.93 1.75
CA TYR A 112 -15.92 -13.95 1.14
C TYR A 112 -15.69 -15.15 2.07
N ILE A 113 -15.71 -14.92 3.40
CA ILE A 113 -15.55 -15.97 4.41
C ILE A 113 -16.63 -17.05 4.24
N GLU A 114 -17.86 -16.61 3.98
CA GLU A 114 -19.02 -17.48 3.80
C GLU A 114 -19.21 -17.91 2.34
N LYS A 115 -19.09 -16.94 1.41
CA LYS A 115 -19.37 -17.09 -0.02
C LYS A 115 -18.18 -16.62 -0.85
N PRO A 116 -17.21 -17.49 -1.15
CA PRO A 116 -15.97 -17.08 -1.81
C PRO A 116 -16.21 -16.62 -3.25
N ASN A 117 -15.77 -15.41 -3.59
CA ASN A 117 -15.71 -14.89 -4.96
C ASN A 117 -14.45 -14.01 -5.12
N LEU A 118 -13.58 -14.34 -6.06
CA LEU A 118 -12.28 -13.65 -6.21
C LEU A 118 -12.41 -12.18 -6.64
N ASN A 119 -13.57 -11.75 -7.14
CA ASN A 119 -13.82 -10.34 -7.44
C ASN A 119 -14.04 -9.47 -6.19
N ASP A 120 -14.01 -10.07 -5.00
CA ASP A 120 -14.31 -9.41 -3.73
C ASP A 120 -13.07 -8.83 -3.03
N GLY A 121 -11.90 -8.89 -3.66
CA GLY A 121 -10.67 -8.28 -3.14
C GLY A 121 -10.61 -6.77 -3.38
N HIS A 122 -9.98 -6.04 -2.46
CA HIS A 122 -9.64 -4.63 -2.65
C HIS A 122 -8.33 -4.28 -1.94
N VAL A 123 -7.67 -3.24 -2.40
CA VAL A 123 -6.36 -2.83 -1.89
C VAL A 123 -6.43 -1.41 -1.36
N TYR A 124 -5.89 -1.23 -0.16
CA TYR A 124 -5.75 0.06 0.50
C TYR A 124 -4.27 0.38 0.75
N ALA A 125 -4.00 1.62 1.14
CA ALA A 125 -2.69 2.01 1.67
C ALA A 125 -2.85 2.57 3.09
N GLY A 126 -1.98 2.17 4.01
CA GLY A 126 -1.89 2.78 5.34
C GLY A 126 -0.76 3.79 5.38
N VAL A 127 -1.00 5.02 5.82
CA VAL A 127 0.01 6.07 5.97
C VAL A 127 0.20 6.38 7.44
N LEU A 128 1.42 6.35 7.96
CA LEU A 128 1.69 6.73 9.35
C LEU A 128 1.74 8.26 9.47
N GLU A 129 0.85 8.81 10.29
CA GLU A 129 0.86 10.22 10.65
C GLU A 129 1.93 10.49 11.73
N GLY A 130 2.43 11.73 11.82
CA GLY A 130 3.39 12.15 12.84
C GLY A 130 2.91 11.98 14.29
N SER A 131 1.60 11.80 14.50
CA SER A 131 0.97 11.46 15.78
C SER A 131 1.19 10.00 16.20
N GLY A 132 1.69 9.14 15.30
CA GLY A 132 1.83 7.69 15.50
C GLY A 132 0.59 6.90 15.05
N ARG A 133 -0.46 7.56 14.54
CA ARG A 133 -1.67 6.93 14.03
C ARG A 133 -1.51 6.48 12.57
N TRP A 134 -1.94 5.26 12.25
CA TRP A 134 -2.08 4.80 10.87
C TRP A 134 -3.39 5.31 10.27
N ILE A 135 -3.28 6.02 9.15
CA ILE A 135 -4.40 6.51 8.34
C ILE A 135 -4.60 5.57 7.18
N ILE A 136 -5.77 4.94 7.06
CA ILE A 136 -6.07 4.13 5.87
C ILE A 136 -6.61 5.06 4.78
N THR A 137 -6.04 4.91 3.59
CA THR A 137 -6.46 5.60 2.37
C THR A 137 -6.92 4.59 1.34
N ASP A 138 -7.84 5.02 0.49
CA ASP A 138 -8.26 4.27 -0.70
C ASP A 138 -7.80 5.05 -1.94
N PRO A 139 -6.62 4.72 -2.50
CA PRO A 139 -6.11 5.41 -3.68
C PRO A 139 -7.01 5.25 -4.90
N THR A 140 -7.73 4.14 -5.01
CA THR A 140 -8.62 3.86 -6.15
C THR A 140 -9.78 4.84 -6.20
N PHE A 141 -10.34 5.18 -5.03
CA PHE A 141 -11.48 6.09 -4.92
C PHE A 141 -11.13 7.45 -4.31
N SER A 142 -9.84 7.77 -4.18
CA SER A 142 -9.33 9.02 -3.60
C SER A 142 -9.90 9.33 -2.20
N ARG A 143 -10.04 8.31 -1.34
CA ARG A 143 -10.56 8.48 0.03
C ARG A 143 -9.41 8.52 1.05
N PHE A 144 -9.56 9.38 2.06
CA PHE A 144 -8.57 9.59 3.11
C PHE A 144 -9.22 9.37 4.48
N ASP A 145 -8.52 8.69 5.38
CA ASP A 145 -8.95 8.42 6.76
C ASP A 145 -10.28 7.67 6.82
N ILE A 146 -10.28 6.47 6.20
CA ILE A 146 -11.42 5.57 6.17
C ILE A 146 -11.20 4.33 7.03
N GLU A 147 -12.26 3.60 7.31
CA GLU A 147 -12.24 2.27 7.93
C GLU A 147 -12.77 1.26 6.90
N PRO A 148 -11.94 0.31 6.39
CA PRO A 148 -12.38 -0.71 5.43
C PRO A 148 -13.65 -1.48 5.85
N GLU A 149 -13.81 -1.71 7.14
CA GLU A 149 -14.93 -2.43 7.75
C GLU A 149 -16.28 -1.73 7.47
N ASN A 150 -16.29 -0.40 7.46
CA ASN A 150 -17.47 0.40 7.11
C ASN A 150 -17.91 0.22 5.63
N TYR A 151 -17.04 -0.39 4.81
CA TYR A 151 -17.31 -0.76 3.42
C TYR A 151 -17.46 -2.29 3.24
N GLY A 152 -17.57 -3.02 4.33
CA GLY A 152 -17.72 -4.48 4.35
C GLY A 152 -16.46 -5.21 3.94
N TYR A 153 -15.27 -4.64 4.17
CA TYR A 153 -13.99 -5.29 3.93
C TYR A 153 -13.32 -5.69 5.24
N THR A 154 -12.56 -6.78 5.17
CA THR A 154 -11.70 -7.29 6.25
C THR A 154 -10.27 -7.37 5.72
N ILE A 155 -9.32 -6.87 6.52
CA ILE A 155 -7.90 -6.90 6.17
C ILE A 155 -7.37 -8.33 6.23
N VAL A 156 -6.72 -8.77 5.16
CA VAL A 156 -6.11 -10.10 5.02
C VAL A 156 -4.64 -10.07 5.36
N ALA A 157 -3.90 -9.09 4.84
CA ALA A 157 -2.46 -9.00 5.00
C ALA A 157 -1.99 -7.55 4.82
N GLU A 158 -0.85 -7.24 5.43
CA GLU A 158 -0.17 -5.96 5.31
C GLU A 158 1.31 -6.19 5.01
N GLY A 159 1.92 -5.31 4.22
CA GLY A 159 3.33 -5.44 3.85
C GLY A 159 3.88 -4.21 3.12
N LEU A 160 5.05 -4.37 2.51
CA LEU A 160 5.69 -3.32 1.72
C LEU A 160 5.03 -3.13 0.36
N ASP A 161 4.55 -4.21 -0.24
CA ASP A 161 3.76 -4.27 -1.48
C ASP A 161 3.08 -5.64 -1.60
N SER A 162 2.49 -5.93 -2.76
CA SER A 162 1.81 -7.20 -3.01
C SER A 162 2.76 -8.40 -3.02
N TRP A 163 3.99 -8.24 -3.54
CA TRP A 163 4.96 -9.33 -3.60
C TRP A 163 5.52 -9.68 -2.22
N ASP A 164 5.68 -8.68 -1.35
CA ASP A 164 6.10 -8.85 0.05
C ASP A 164 5.12 -9.73 0.84
N ILE A 165 3.81 -9.59 0.59
CA ILE A 165 2.78 -10.44 1.22
C ILE A 165 2.57 -11.80 0.52
N GLY A 166 3.39 -12.10 -0.49
CA GLY A 166 3.40 -13.37 -1.21
C GLY A 166 2.39 -13.48 -2.35
N ILE A 167 1.79 -12.37 -2.79
CA ILE A 167 0.79 -12.39 -3.85
C ILE A 167 1.38 -11.81 -5.14
N ARG A 168 1.55 -12.65 -6.16
CA ARG A 168 2.24 -12.31 -7.42
C ARG A 168 1.35 -12.45 -8.66
N ASP A 169 0.21 -13.11 -8.52
CA ASP A 169 -0.73 -13.44 -9.59
C ASP A 169 -2.10 -13.82 -8.99
N PHE A 170 -3.04 -14.27 -9.83
CA PHE A 170 -4.36 -14.70 -9.38
C PHE A 170 -4.33 -15.99 -8.54
N ASP A 171 -3.41 -16.91 -8.83
CA ASP A 171 -3.34 -18.19 -8.14
C ASP A 171 -2.86 -17.99 -6.70
N SER A 172 -1.77 -17.24 -6.51
CA SER A 172 -1.28 -16.83 -5.18
C SER A 172 -2.27 -15.93 -4.44
N LEU A 173 -3.07 -15.11 -5.14
CA LEU A 173 -4.14 -14.33 -4.51
C LEU A 173 -5.22 -15.27 -3.96
N LYS A 174 -5.67 -16.20 -4.79
CA LYS A 174 -6.68 -17.19 -4.42
C LYS A 174 -6.20 -18.01 -3.24
N GLU A 175 -4.97 -18.49 -3.26
CA GLU A 175 -4.36 -19.25 -2.17
C GLU A 175 -4.37 -18.44 -0.87
N LYS A 176 -3.91 -17.18 -0.91
CA LYS A 176 -3.90 -16.29 0.25
C LYS A 176 -5.30 -16.08 0.84
N PHE A 177 -6.30 -15.85 -0.01
CA PHE A 177 -7.68 -15.66 0.43
C PHE A 177 -8.29 -16.94 0.98
N ASP A 178 -7.98 -18.09 0.40
CA ASP A 178 -8.43 -19.38 0.91
C ASP A 178 -7.77 -19.74 2.25
N ASP A 179 -6.48 -19.43 2.43
CA ASP A 179 -5.78 -19.56 3.72
C ASP A 179 -6.44 -18.70 4.80
N PHE A 180 -6.68 -17.43 4.49
CA PHE A 180 -7.35 -16.51 5.40
C PHE A 180 -8.75 -17.02 5.76
N ARG A 181 -9.53 -17.47 4.77
CA ARG A 181 -10.86 -18.03 5.02
C ARG A 181 -10.80 -19.27 5.92
N ARG A 182 -9.85 -20.18 5.69
CA ARG A 182 -9.70 -21.40 6.52
C ARG A 182 -9.40 -21.06 7.98
N SER A 183 -8.60 -20.04 8.26
CA SER A 183 -8.28 -19.64 9.63
C SER A 183 -9.42 -18.90 10.35
N HIS A 184 -10.44 -18.44 9.63
CA HIS A 184 -11.58 -17.69 10.16
C HIS A 184 -12.91 -18.45 10.14
N LYS A 185 -12.94 -19.66 9.57
CA LYS A 185 -14.09 -20.54 9.73
C LYS A 185 -14.04 -21.20 11.10
N PRO A 186 -15.15 -21.25 11.87
CA PRO A 186 -15.22 -22.05 13.08
C PRO A 186 -14.90 -23.50 12.73
N THR A 187 -13.97 -24.11 13.45
CA THR A 187 -13.81 -25.56 13.42
C THR A 187 -15.12 -26.17 13.92
N LEU A 188 -15.81 -26.92 13.06
CA LEU A 188 -16.97 -27.73 13.45
C LEU A 188 -16.54 -28.89 14.35
#